data_AF-A0A328C130-F1
#
_entry.id   AF-A0A328C130-F1
#
_cell.length_a   1.000
_cell.length_b   1.000
_cell.length_c   1.000
_cell.angle_alpha   90.00
_cell.angle_beta   90.00
_cell.angle_gamma   90.00
#
_symmetry.space_group_name_H-M   'P 1'
#
loop_
_entity.id
_entity.type
_entity.pdbx_description
1 polymer ?
#
loop_
_entity_poly.entity_id
_entity_poly.type
_entity_poly.pdbx_seq_one_letter_code
_entity_poly.pdbx_strand_id
1 'polypeptide(L)' 'MCVTLNNLVMIRRGGGEILPTQTPNGDPITYTEHTVNPRPPGGRLDAKRIVTGSDGSAYWTDDHYTTFNPL' A
#
# COMPACT_ATOMS: atom_id res chain seq x y z
N MET A 1 -8.27 0.16 12.08
CA MET A 1 -8.11 -1.27 11.74
C MET A 1 -6.76 -1.40 11.07
N CYS A 2 -5.78 -1.98 11.76
CA CYS A 2 -4.51 -2.35 11.16
C CYS A 2 -4.77 -3.66 10.40
N VAL A 3 -4.85 -3.60 9.08
CA VAL A 3 -4.87 -4.82 8.27
C VAL A 3 -3.42 -5.21 8.09
N THR A 4 -2.97 -6.20 8.86
CA THR A 4 -1.68 -6.86 8.60
C THR A 4 -1.78 -7.49 7.22
N LEU A 5 -1.17 -6.86 6.22
CA LEU A 5 -1.03 -7.42 4.89
C LEU A 5 0.02 -8.53 4.97
N ASN A 6 -0.43 -9.73 5.34
CA ASN A 6 0.40 -10.92 5.43
C ASN A 6 0.97 -11.23 4.04
N ASN A 7 2.26 -10.95 3.84
CA ASN A 7 3.22 -11.60 2.92
C ASN A 7 2.82 -11.89 1.47
N LEU A 8 1.70 -11.38 0.98
CA LEU A 8 1.48 -11.15 -0.43
C LEU A 8 1.68 -9.64 -0.59
N VAL A 9 2.80 -9.26 -1.19
CA VAL A 9 2.87 -8.12 -2.14
C VAL A 9 1.48 -7.86 -2.69
N MET A 10 0.99 -6.61 -2.77
CA MET A 10 -0.34 -6.26 -3.30
C MET A 10 -0.54 -6.79 -4.73
N ILE A 11 -0.75 -8.10 -4.85
CA ILE A 11 -0.60 -8.89 -6.06
C ILE A 11 -1.97 -9.00 -6.66
N ARG A 12 -2.02 -8.51 -7.89
CA ARG A 12 -2.81 -9.03 -9.01
C ARG A 12 -4.27 -9.32 -8.66
N ARG A 13 -5.06 -8.27 -8.74
CA ARG A 13 -6.15 -8.32 -9.72
C ARG A 13 -5.89 -7.29 -10.82
N GLY A 14 -4.75 -7.38 -11.53
CA GLY A 14 -4.51 -6.48 -12.67
C GLY A 14 -3.07 -6.30 -13.18
N GLY A 15 -2.04 -6.52 -12.36
CA GLY A 15 -0.64 -6.30 -12.80
C GLY A 15 -0.03 -4.94 -12.42
N GLY A 16 -0.45 -4.36 -11.29
CA GLY A 16 0.16 -3.15 -10.73
C GLY A 16 1.59 -3.34 -10.23
N GLU A 17 2.23 -2.23 -9.91
CA GLU A 17 3.61 -2.14 -9.41
C GLU A 17 3.81 -2.89 -8.09
N ILE A 18 5.02 -3.42 -7.90
CA ILE A 18 5.42 -4.18 -6.72
C ILE A 18 6.40 -3.34 -5.91
N LEU A 19 6.03 -3.03 -4.67
CA LEU A 19 6.94 -2.40 -3.70
C LEU A 19 8.05 -3.38 -3.27
N PRO A 20 9.23 -2.87 -2.85
CA PRO A 20 10.31 -3.70 -2.33
C PRO A 20 9.84 -4.61 -1.19
N THR A 21 10.21 -5.88 -1.23
CA THR A 21 9.79 -6.86 -0.21
C THR A 21 10.79 -7.03 0.92
N GLN A 22 12.02 -6.53 0.74
CA GLN A 22 13.12 -6.67 1.67
C GLN A 22 13.92 -5.37 1.77
N THR A 23 14.49 -5.12 2.95
CA THR A 23 15.46 -4.04 3.16
C THR A 23 16.77 -4.34 2.41
N PRO A 24 17.69 -3.37 2.29
CA PRO A 24 19.03 -3.64 1.75
C PRO A 24 19.81 -4.73 2.50
N ASN A 25 19.47 -4.98 3.77
CA ASN A 25 20.07 -6.02 4.59
C ASN A 25 19.39 -7.39 4.45
N GLY A 26 18.30 -7.48 3.68
CA GLY A 26 17.55 -8.71 3.44
C GLY A 26 16.39 -8.97 4.42
N ASP A 27 16.15 -8.06 5.37
CA ASP A 27 15.03 -8.20 6.32
C ASP A 27 13.69 -8.00 5.60
N PRO A 28 12.65 -8.81 5.89
CA PRO A 28 11.34 -8.62 5.28
C PRO A 28 10.71 -7.26 5.62
N ILE A 29 10.13 -6.60 4.62
CA ILE A 29 9.35 -5.37 4.81
C ILE A 29 7.87 -5.72 4.90
N THR A 30 7.23 -5.23 5.97
CA THR A 30 5.77 -5.27 6.12
C THR A 30 5.19 -3.90 5.83
N TYR A 31 4.11 -3.86 5.07
CA TYR A 31 3.45 -2.61 4.70
C TYR A 31 2.09 -2.47 5.39
N THR A 32 1.80 -1.26 5.83
CA THR A 32 0.50 -0.85 6.37
C THR A 32 -0.15 0.14 5.41
N GLU A 33 -1.40 -0.12 5.04
CA GLU A 33 -2.22 0.77 4.22
C GLU A 33 -3.02 1.75 5.09
N HIS A 34 -3.10 2.99 4.62
CA HIS A 34 -3.91 4.05 5.19
C HIS A 34 -4.81 4.66 4.12
N THR A 35 -6.12 4.67 4.38
CA THR A 35 -7.08 5.41 3.56
C THR A 35 -6.85 6.91 3.71
N VAL A 36 -6.83 7.64 2.60
CA VAL A 36 -6.62 9.11 2.62
C VAL A 36 -7.92 9.84 2.92
N ASN A 37 -9.00 9.50 2.22
CA ASN A 37 -10.27 10.19 2.34
C ASN A 37 -11.33 9.32 3.03
N PRO A 38 -12.19 9.90 3.88
CA PRO A 38 -13.27 9.14 4.49
C PRO A 38 -14.23 8.61 3.42
N ARG A 39 -14.84 7.46 3.71
CA ARG A 39 -15.90 6.91 2.87
C ARG A 39 -17.12 7.83 2.91
N PRO A 40 -17.64 8.32 1.76
CA PRO A 40 -18.88 9.09 1.76
C PRO A 40 -20.09 8.21 2.15
N PRO A 41 -21.12 8.77 2.82
CA PRO A 41 -22.33 8.03 3.17
C PRO A 41 -22.97 7.39 1.93
N GLY A 42 -23.25 6.08 2.00
CA GLY A 42 -23.82 5.32 0.88
C GLY A 42 -22.87 5.06 -0.32
N GLY A 43 -21.66 5.63 -0.32
CA GLY A 43 -20.70 5.49 -1.41
C GLY A 43 -19.65 4.41 -1.21
N ARG A 44 -18.60 4.43 -2.02
CA ARG A 44 -17.40 3.57 -1.91
C ARG A 44 -16.19 4.41 -1.49
N LEU A 45 -15.17 3.76 -0.96
CA LEU A 45 -13.85 4.38 -0.81
C LEU A 45 -13.32 4.79 -2.19
N ASP A 46 -12.53 5.86 -2.21
CA ASP A 46 -11.79 6.22 -3.41
C ASP A 46 -10.59 5.27 -3.63
N ALA A 47 -9.81 5.56 -4.66
CA ALA A 47 -8.63 4.80 -5.04
C ALA A 47 -7.35 5.20 -4.25
N LYS A 48 -7.39 6.27 -3.45
CA LYS A 48 -6.19 6.90 -2.90
C LYS A 48 -5.74 6.26 -1.60
N ARG A 49 -4.47 5.86 -1.53
CA ARG A 49 -3.88 5.25 -0.33
C ARG A 49 -2.51 5.85 -0.04
N ILE A 50 -2.19 5.93 1.25
CA ILE A 50 -0.81 6.03 1.74
C ILE A 50 -0.40 4.65 2.24
N VAL A 51 0.82 4.23 1.94
CA VAL A 51 1.37 2.95 2.35
C VAL A 51 2.69 3.19 3.07
N THR A 52 2.84 2.66 4.28
CA THR A 52 4.06 2.82 5.10
C THR A 52 4.71 1.47 5.34
N GLY A 53 6.01 1.36 5.08
CA GLY A 53 6.81 0.16 5.31
C GLY A 53 7.45 0.13 6.70
N SER A 54 7.65 -1.06 7.25
CA SER A 54 8.34 -1.28 8.52
C SER A 54 9.81 -0.86 8.50
N ASP A 55 10.38 -0.66 7.31
CA ASP A 55 11.71 -0.10 7.08
C ASP A 55 11.75 1.44 7.08
N GLY A 56 10.61 2.09 7.32
CA GLY A 56 10.47 3.54 7.31
C GLY A 56 10.15 4.15 5.95
N SER A 57 10.01 3.33 4.90
CA SER A 57 9.55 3.79 3.59
C SER A 57 8.09 4.26 3.61
N ALA A 58 7.73 5.18 2.73
CA ALA A 58 6.36 5.64 2.55
C ALA A 58 6.06 5.91 1.08
N TYR A 59 4.85 5.57 0.65
CA TYR A 59 4.39 5.71 -0.72
C TYR A 59 2.95 6.20 -0.77
N TRP A 60 2.56 6.80 -1.87
CA TRP A 60 1.18 7.08 -2.21
C TRP A 60 0.80 6.46 -3.56
N THR A 61 -0.48 6.10 -3.67
CA THR A 61 -1.13 5.67 -4.91
C THR A 61 -2.45 6.42 -5.04
N ASP A 62 -2.85 6.78 -6.25
CA ASP A 62 -4.18 7.30 -6.53
C ASP A 62 -4.97 6.52 -7.58
N ASP A 63 -4.41 5.39 -8.01
CA ASP A 63 -4.93 4.50 -9.04
C ASP A 63 -5.18 3.08 -8.51
N HIS A 64 -5.41 2.98 -7.19
CA HIS A 64 -5.79 1.76 -6.50
C HIS A 64 -4.74 0.65 -6.68
N TYR A 65 -3.52 0.95 -6.24
CA TYR A 65 -2.36 0.06 -6.21
C TYR A 65 -1.81 -0.31 -7.60
N THR A 66 -2.11 0.49 -8.63
CA THR A 66 -1.55 0.26 -9.96
C THR A 66 -0.15 0.85 -10.07
N THR A 67 0.07 2.05 -9.55
CA THR A 67 1.37 2.71 -9.43
C THR A 67 1.61 3.20 -8.01
N PHE A 68 2.88 3.27 -7.61
CA PHE A 68 3.29 3.85 -6.34
C PHE A 68 4.30 4.96 -6.57
N ASN A 69 4.10 6.05 -5.84
CA ASN A 69 5.00 7.19 -5.82
C ASN A 69 5.58 7.33 -4.41
N PRO A 70 6.90 7.49 -4.26
CA PRO A 70 7.50 7.74 -2.94
C PRO A 70 6.97 9.04 -2.34
N LEU A 71 6.79 9.03 -1.02
CA LEU A 71 6.45 10.21 -0.20
C LEU A 71 7.69 10.90 0.35
#